data_AF-A0A966DRA3-F1
#
_entry.id   AF-A0A966DRA3-F1
#
_cell.length_a   1.000
_cell.length_b   1.000
_cell.length_c   1.000
_cell.angle_alpha   90.00
_cell.angle_beta   90.00
_cell.angle_gamma   90.00
#
_symmetry.space_group_name_H-M   'P 1'
#
loop_
_entity.id
_entity.type
_entity.pdbx_description
1 polymer ?
#
loop_
_entity_poly.entity_id
_entity_poly.type
_entity_poly.pdbx_seq_one_letter_code
_entity_poly.pdbx_strand_id
1 'polypeptide(L)'
;MYSRFYQKKTKQKRRILIGLNFTVALLLPAILFLQGCSPKEPRLPDPLPEQVIPFSAMVEIMTDCFLAEGAVKQRQIQHKNAIKHTNAFYNFIFEKHGVDYNSYKMSLEFYHAYPAEAEKMYTLVLENLSKREAAINNSMAGNQ
;
A
#
# COMPACT_ATOMS: atom_id res chain seq x y z
N MET A 1 12.07 72.71 -6.23
CA MET A 1 12.18 71.64 -7.26
C MET A 1 12.42 70.23 -6.68
N TYR A 2 12.58 70.05 -5.35
CA TYR A 2 12.82 68.73 -4.73
C TYR A 2 11.55 67.93 -4.36
N SER A 3 10.41 68.59 -4.16
CA SER A 3 9.16 67.94 -3.69
C SER A 3 8.48 67.03 -4.73
N ARG A 4 8.78 67.20 -6.02
CA ARG A 4 8.19 66.39 -7.10
C ARG A 4 8.85 65.00 -7.24
N PHE A 5 10.12 64.85 -6.86
CA PHE A 5 10.81 63.55 -6.90
C PHE A 5 10.39 62.61 -5.77
N TYR A 6 10.09 63.16 -4.58
CA TYR A 6 9.67 62.37 -3.42
C TYR A 6 8.28 61.71 -3.62
N GLN A 7 7.36 62.41 -4.29
CA GLN A 7 6.03 61.87 -4.61
C GLN A 7 6.03 60.70 -5.61
N LYS A 8 7.02 60.61 -6.51
CA LYS A 8 7.08 59.50 -7.49
C LYS A 8 7.49 58.18 -6.83
N LYS A 9 8.45 58.19 -5.88
CA LYS A 9 8.90 56.97 -5.18
C LYS A 9 7.82 56.34 -4.30
N THR A 10 6.93 57.14 -3.70
CA THR A 10 5.84 56.64 -2.85
C THR A 10 4.71 55.99 -3.65
N LYS A 11 4.38 56.50 -4.84
CA LYS A 11 3.42 55.87 -5.75
C LYS A 11 3.94 54.54 -6.34
N GLN A 12 5.25 54.45 -6.63
CA GLN A 12 5.90 53.21 -7.12
C GLN A 12 5.84 52.08 -6.08
N LYS A 13 6.24 52.36 -4.82
CA LYS A 13 6.20 51.37 -3.73
C LYS A 13 4.77 50.92 -3.39
N ARG A 14 3.79 51.84 -3.41
CA ARG A 14 2.37 51.49 -3.19
C ARG A 14 1.82 50.57 -4.28
N ARG A 15 2.19 50.77 -5.55
CA ARG A 15 1.77 49.88 -6.65
C ARG A 15 2.31 48.45 -6.54
N ILE A 16 3.54 48.29 -6.07
CA ILE A 16 4.17 46.96 -5.89
C ILE A 16 3.63 46.26 -4.63
N LEU A 17 3.42 46.99 -3.53
CA LEU A 17 2.89 46.44 -2.28
C LEU A 17 1.41 46.02 -2.39
N ILE A 18 0.60 46.74 -3.18
CA ILE A 18 -0.80 46.39 -3.44
C ILE A 18 -0.91 45.15 -4.33
N GLY A 19 -0.04 44.99 -5.34
CA GLY A 19 -0.03 43.81 -6.22
C GLY A 19 0.31 42.51 -5.49
N LEU A 20 1.23 42.56 -4.52
CA LEU A 20 1.62 41.40 -3.72
C LEU A 20 0.53 40.95 -2.73
N ASN A 21 -0.21 41.90 -2.14
CA ASN A 21 -1.33 41.58 -1.24
C ASN A 21 -2.56 41.07 -2.00
N PHE A 22 -2.80 41.55 -3.23
CA PHE A 22 -3.93 41.12 -4.05
C PHE A 22 -3.75 39.70 -4.61
N THR A 23 -2.52 39.32 -4.97
CA THR A 23 -2.22 37.95 -5.41
C THR A 23 -2.28 36.95 -4.25
N VAL A 24 -1.78 37.31 -3.05
CA VAL A 24 -1.93 36.48 -1.84
C VAL A 24 -3.40 36.36 -1.43
N ALA A 25 -4.19 37.44 -1.50
CA ALA A 25 -5.61 37.43 -1.18
C ALA A 25 -6.47 36.64 -2.20
N LEU A 26 -5.99 36.41 -3.42
CA LEU A 26 -6.65 35.56 -4.44
C LEU A 26 -6.26 34.08 -4.30
N LEU A 27 -5.06 33.78 -3.80
CA LEU A 27 -4.57 32.40 -3.59
C LEU A 27 -5.00 31.81 -2.24
N LEU A 28 -5.21 32.64 -1.21
CA LEU A 28 -5.62 32.23 0.13
C LEU A 28 -6.99 31.50 0.19
N PRO A 29 -8.04 31.90 -0.56
CA PRO A 29 -9.32 31.21 -0.55
C PRO A 29 -9.25 29.84 -1.24
N ALA A 30 -8.38 29.66 -2.23
CA ALA A 30 -8.22 28.41 -2.98
C ALA A 30 -7.68 27.26 -2.13
N ILE A 31 -6.90 27.56 -1.08
CA ILE A 31 -6.33 26.58 -0.14
C ILE A 31 -7.40 26.08 0.86
N LEU A 32 -8.44 26.87 1.13
CA LEU A 32 -9.50 26.52 2.09
C LEU A 32 -10.56 25.57 1.52
N PHE A 33 -10.59 25.34 0.20
CA PHE A 33 -11.51 24.39 -0.44
C PHE A 33 -11.01 22.93 -0.44
N LEU A 34 -9.85 22.65 0.14
CA LEU A 34 -9.27 21.29 0.18
C LEU A 34 -9.63 20.48 1.44
N GLN A 35 -10.63 20.90 2.22
CA GLN A 35 -11.13 20.12 3.36
C GLN A 35 -11.95 18.92 2.82
N GLY A 36 -11.24 17.86 2.43
CA GLY A 36 -11.83 16.60 2.00
C GLY A 36 -12.51 15.89 3.17
N CYS A 37 -13.77 15.50 2.96
CA CYS A 37 -14.48 14.63 3.88
C CYS A 37 -13.89 13.21 3.73
N SER A 38 -13.21 12.71 4.77
CA SER A 38 -12.74 11.32 4.77
C SER A 38 -13.94 10.41 5.05
N PRO A 39 -14.41 9.60 4.09
CA PRO A 39 -15.47 8.65 4.35
C PRO A 39 -15.00 7.65 5.41
N LYS A 40 -15.89 7.33 6.36
CA LYS A 40 -15.61 6.34 7.39
C LYS A 40 -15.28 5.01 6.71
N GLU A 41 -14.12 4.45 7.04
CA GLU A 41 -13.69 3.20 6.42
C GLU A 41 -14.67 2.06 6.71
N PRO A 42 -14.93 1.20 5.70
CA PRO A 42 -15.76 0.03 5.89
C PRO A 42 -15.08 -0.92 6.88
N ARG A 43 -15.86 -1.52 7.77
CA ARG A 43 -15.41 -2.55 8.72
C ARG A 43 -15.87 -3.91 8.25
N LEU A 44 -15.11 -4.95 8.58
CA LEU A 44 -15.50 -6.32 8.28
C LEU A 44 -16.86 -6.65 8.92
N PRO A 45 -17.75 -7.33 8.18
CA PRO A 45 -18.97 -7.87 8.74
C PRO A 45 -18.65 -8.98 9.74
N ASP A 46 -19.48 -9.08 10.78
CA ASP A 46 -19.46 -10.15 11.77
C ASP A 46 -20.87 -10.77 11.82
N PRO A 47 -21.06 -12.04 11.40
CA PRO A 47 -20.03 -13.00 10.96
C PRO A 47 -19.50 -12.72 9.54
N LEU A 48 -18.31 -13.27 9.23
CA LEU A 48 -17.79 -13.31 7.86
C LEU A 48 -18.68 -14.17 6.95
N PRO A 49 -18.77 -13.85 5.65
CA PRO A 49 -19.47 -14.72 4.69
C PRO A 49 -18.85 -16.13 4.67
N GLU A 50 -19.67 -17.17 4.55
CA GLU A 50 -19.27 -18.58 4.70
C GLU A 50 -18.10 -19.01 3.79
N GLN A 51 -18.01 -18.42 2.60
CA GLN A 51 -17.02 -18.76 1.58
C GLN A 51 -15.73 -17.94 1.70
N VAL A 52 -15.68 -16.96 2.61
CA VAL A 52 -14.51 -16.11 2.87
C VAL A 52 -13.58 -16.80 3.86
N ILE A 53 -12.35 -17.04 3.42
CA ILE A 53 -11.26 -17.56 4.23
C ILE A 53 -11.01 -16.59 5.40
N PRO A 54 -10.96 -17.09 6.65
CA PRO A 54 -10.66 -16.26 7.81
C PRO A 54 -9.34 -15.49 7.67
N PHE A 55 -9.29 -14.29 8.23
CA PHE A 55 -8.18 -13.35 8.04
C PHE A 55 -6.81 -13.95 8.38
N SER A 56 -6.70 -14.64 9.51
CA SER A 56 -5.45 -15.30 9.94
C SER A 56 -5.02 -16.41 8.99
N ALA A 57 -5.96 -17.22 8.48
CA ALA A 57 -5.67 -18.26 7.50
C ALA A 57 -5.22 -17.64 6.16
N MET A 58 -5.84 -16.54 5.75
CA MET A 58 -5.45 -15.81 4.54
C MET A 58 -4.02 -15.28 4.63
N VAL A 59 -3.62 -14.73 5.78
CA VAL A 59 -2.23 -14.29 6.03
C VAL A 59 -1.24 -15.43 5.83
N GLU A 60 -1.52 -16.63 6.37
CA GLU A 60 -0.64 -17.79 6.22
C GLU A 60 -0.57 -18.31 4.78
N ILE A 61 -1.72 -18.39 4.10
CA ILE A 61 -1.79 -18.80 2.68
C ILE A 61 -0.98 -17.83 1.82
N MET A 62 -1.19 -16.52 1.97
CA MET A 62 -0.47 -15.50 1.21
C MET A 62 1.03 -15.50 1.50
N THR A 63 1.43 -15.77 2.75
CA THR A 63 2.83 -15.94 3.12
C THR A 63 3.47 -17.09 2.31
N ASP A 64 2.82 -18.25 2.28
CA ASP A 64 3.34 -19.41 1.53
C ASP A 64 3.32 -19.16 0.01
N CYS A 65 2.31 -18.46 -0.52
CA CYS A 65 2.27 -18.04 -1.92
C CYS A 65 3.47 -17.16 -2.29
N PHE A 66 3.76 -16.11 -1.51
CA PHE A 66 4.89 -15.23 -1.79
C PHE A 66 6.25 -15.90 -1.61
N LEU A 67 6.38 -16.86 -0.68
CA LEU A 67 7.59 -17.69 -0.58
C LEU A 67 7.79 -18.53 -1.84
N ALA A 68 6.72 -19.18 -2.33
CA ALA A 68 6.80 -19.97 -3.56
C ALA A 68 7.11 -19.09 -4.77
N GLU A 69 6.51 -17.91 -4.88
CA GLU A 69 6.83 -16.95 -5.94
C GLU A 69 8.28 -16.47 -5.90
N GLY A 70 8.81 -16.19 -4.71
CA GLY A 70 10.22 -15.83 -4.53
C GLY A 70 11.16 -16.94 -4.99
N ALA A 71 10.88 -18.18 -4.58
CA ALA A 71 11.65 -19.36 -4.99
C ALA A 71 11.57 -19.61 -6.50
N VAL A 72 10.39 -19.44 -7.08
CA VAL A 72 10.15 -19.56 -8.52
C VAL A 72 10.89 -18.47 -9.28
N LYS A 73 10.80 -17.19 -8.89
CA LYS A 73 11.52 -16.08 -9.53
C LYS A 73 13.03 -16.30 -9.50
N GLN A 74 13.57 -16.77 -8.38
CA GLN A 74 15.01 -17.09 -8.26
C GLN A 74 15.44 -18.18 -9.25
N ARG A 75 14.61 -19.22 -9.47
CA ARG A 75 14.88 -20.31 -10.42
C ARG A 75 14.55 -19.95 -11.88
N GLN A 76 13.57 -19.08 -12.13
CA GLN A 76 13.17 -18.65 -13.47
C GLN A 76 14.25 -17.79 -14.15
N ILE A 77 15.08 -17.07 -13.40
CA ILE A 77 16.33 -16.47 -13.92
C ILE A 77 17.18 -17.54 -14.66
N GLN A 78 17.03 -18.82 -14.31
CA GLN A 78 17.80 -19.93 -14.86
C GLN A 78 17.06 -20.74 -15.95
N HIS A 79 15.73 -20.66 -16.08
CA HIS A 79 14.96 -21.53 -17.00
C HIS A 79 13.69 -20.90 -17.63
N LYS A 80 13.41 -21.23 -18.91
CA LYS A 80 12.31 -20.68 -19.73
C LYS A 80 10.89 -21.21 -19.41
N ASN A 81 10.70 -22.14 -18.46
CA ASN A 81 9.41 -22.83 -18.20
C ASN A 81 8.65 -22.34 -16.96
N ALA A 82 8.80 -21.05 -16.67
CA ALA A 82 8.20 -20.30 -15.57
C ALA A 82 6.75 -20.68 -15.18
N ILE A 83 5.84 -20.63 -16.14
CA ILE A 83 4.39 -20.64 -15.91
C ILE A 83 3.88 -21.99 -15.40
N LYS A 84 4.43 -23.11 -15.91
CA LYS A 84 3.99 -24.45 -15.51
C LYS A 84 4.32 -24.75 -14.05
N HIS A 85 5.45 -24.25 -13.56
CA HIS A 85 5.86 -24.42 -12.16
C HIS A 85 4.97 -23.63 -11.22
N THR A 86 4.62 -22.39 -11.58
CA THR A 86 3.77 -21.51 -10.75
C THR A 86 2.42 -22.15 -10.41
N ASN A 87 1.71 -22.74 -11.39
CA ASN A 87 0.40 -23.36 -11.14
C ASN A 87 0.49 -24.58 -10.21
N ALA A 88 1.56 -25.38 -10.31
CA ALA A 88 1.75 -26.53 -9.43
C ALA A 88 2.00 -26.10 -7.97
N PHE A 89 2.73 -25.00 -7.74
CA PHE A 89 2.95 -24.46 -6.40
C PHE A 89 1.65 -23.96 -5.77
N TYR A 90 0.84 -23.20 -6.51
CA TYR A 90 -0.45 -22.72 -6.00
C TYR A 90 -1.38 -23.88 -5.61
N ASN A 91 -1.48 -24.92 -6.44
CA ASN A 91 -2.28 -26.10 -6.11
C ASN A 91 -1.80 -26.79 -4.82
N PHE A 92 -0.49 -26.97 -4.66
CA PHE A 92 0.08 -27.57 -3.45
C PHE A 92 -0.19 -26.73 -2.19
N ILE A 93 -0.09 -25.40 -2.30
CA ILE A 93 -0.38 -24.49 -1.18
C ILE A 93 -1.85 -24.56 -0.80
N PHE A 94 -2.75 -24.51 -1.78
CA PHE A 94 -4.19 -24.58 -1.53
C PHE A 94 -4.59 -25.91 -0.89
N GLU A 95 -4.01 -27.03 -1.36
CA GLU A 95 -4.19 -28.34 -0.73
C GLU A 95 -3.67 -28.37 0.72
N LYS A 96 -2.47 -27.83 0.98
CA LYS A 96 -1.90 -27.71 2.33
C LYS A 96 -2.81 -26.97 3.30
N HIS A 97 -3.48 -25.91 2.83
CA HIS A 97 -4.37 -25.07 3.64
C HIS A 97 -5.84 -25.50 3.59
N GLY A 98 -6.18 -26.56 2.85
CA GLY A 98 -7.55 -27.07 2.75
C GLY A 98 -8.52 -26.09 2.07
N VAL A 99 -8.01 -25.25 1.16
CA VAL A 99 -8.79 -24.25 0.42
C VAL A 99 -8.77 -24.56 -1.07
N ASP A 100 -9.74 -24.03 -1.83
CA ASP A 100 -9.68 -24.03 -3.28
C ASP A 100 -9.33 -22.63 -3.83
N TYR A 101 -8.98 -22.58 -5.12
CA TYR A 101 -8.62 -21.33 -5.78
C TYR A 101 -9.77 -20.30 -5.80
N ASN A 102 -11.03 -20.75 -5.90
CA ASN A 102 -12.17 -19.84 -5.97
C ASN A 102 -12.41 -19.18 -4.61
N SER A 103 -12.38 -19.94 -3.52
CA SER A 103 -12.44 -19.41 -2.15
C SER A 103 -11.28 -18.45 -1.90
N TYR A 104 -10.06 -18.79 -2.30
CA TYR A 104 -8.91 -17.89 -2.18
C TYR A 104 -9.11 -16.59 -2.94
N LYS A 105 -9.44 -16.67 -4.23
CA LYS A 105 -9.64 -15.50 -5.09
C LYS A 105 -10.74 -14.59 -4.55
N MET A 106 -11.90 -15.16 -4.22
CA MET A 106 -13.04 -14.41 -3.70
C MET A 106 -12.74 -13.79 -2.34
N SER A 107 -12.00 -14.48 -1.47
CA SER A 107 -11.56 -13.93 -0.18
C SER A 107 -10.59 -12.77 -0.36
N LEU A 108 -9.68 -12.86 -1.33
CA LEU A 108 -8.73 -11.79 -1.63
C LEU A 108 -9.47 -10.54 -2.13
N GLU A 109 -10.40 -10.72 -3.08
CA GLU A 109 -11.28 -9.66 -3.57
C GLU A 109 -12.12 -9.05 -2.43
N PHE A 110 -12.62 -9.88 -1.52
CA PHE A 110 -13.36 -9.44 -0.34
C PHE A 110 -12.51 -8.56 0.57
N TYR A 111 -11.30 -9.00 0.96
CA TYR A 111 -10.42 -8.22 1.84
C TYR A 111 -9.97 -6.91 1.18
N HIS A 112 -9.80 -6.87 -0.14
CA HIS A 112 -9.46 -5.64 -0.88
C HIS A 112 -10.57 -4.57 -0.83
N ALA A 113 -11.81 -4.94 -0.54
CA ALA A 113 -12.89 -3.97 -0.29
C ALA A 113 -12.78 -3.28 1.09
N TYR A 114 -11.86 -3.73 1.96
CA TYR A 114 -11.61 -3.17 3.30
C TYR A 114 -10.14 -2.72 3.41
N PRO A 115 -9.82 -1.46 3.02
CA PRO A 115 -8.43 -1.01 2.88
C PRO A 115 -7.54 -1.22 4.11
N ALA A 116 -8.01 -0.88 5.32
CA ALA A 116 -7.22 -1.07 6.54
C ALA A 116 -6.92 -2.54 6.84
N GLU A 117 -7.86 -3.44 6.56
CA GLU A 117 -7.64 -4.88 6.79
C GLU A 117 -6.74 -5.47 5.71
N ALA A 118 -6.89 -5.03 4.45
CA ALA A 118 -5.95 -5.39 3.39
C ALA A 118 -4.53 -4.95 3.73
N GLU A 119 -4.34 -3.70 4.17
CA GLU A 119 -3.04 -3.18 4.60
C GLU A 119 -2.45 -4.04 5.73
N LYS A 120 -3.24 -4.26 6.79
CA LYS A 120 -2.83 -5.09 7.92
C LYS A 120 -2.46 -6.52 7.50
N MET A 121 -3.20 -7.12 6.58
CA MET A 121 -2.93 -8.44 6.04
C MET A 121 -1.55 -8.46 5.35
N TYR A 122 -1.27 -7.49 4.48
CA TYR A 122 0.04 -7.38 3.83
C TYR A 122 1.18 -7.11 4.82
N THR A 123 0.96 -6.27 5.84
CA THR A 123 1.94 -6.05 6.91
C THR A 123 2.31 -7.36 7.62
N LEU A 124 1.31 -8.15 8.02
CA LEU A 124 1.55 -9.42 8.71
C LEU A 124 2.23 -10.45 7.80
N VAL A 125 1.89 -10.49 6.51
CA VAL A 125 2.59 -11.32 5.53
C VAL A 125 4.07 -10.92 5.46
N LEU A 126 4.39 -9.63 5.37
CA LEU A 126 5.78 -9.15 5.36
C LEU A 126 6.51 -9.51 6.65
N GLU A 127 5.87 -9.33 7.82
CA GLU A 127 6.44 -9.74 9.11
C GLU A 127 6.76 -11.24 9.15
N ASN A 128 5.85 -12.08 8.65
CA ASN A 128 6.05 -13.52 8.59
C ASN A 128 7.23 -13.89 7.69
N LEU A 129 7.37 -13.23 6.53
CA LEU A 129 8.51 -13.41 5.64
C LEU A 129 9.82 -13.00 6.32
N SER A 130 9.87 -11.83 6.96
CA SER A 130 11.05 -11.36 7.69
C SER A 130 11.44 -12.28 8.86
N LYS A 131 10.46 -12.81 9.60
CA LYS A 131 10.71 -13.79 10.67
C LYS A 131 11.35 -15.07 10.12
N ARG A 132 10.85 -15.57 8.99
CA ARG A 132 11.39 -16.77 8.33
C ARG A 132 12.81 -16.54 7.81
N GLU A 133 13.07 -15.39 7.21
CA GLU A 133 14.42 -15.01 6.77
C GLU A 133 15.40 -14.94 7.95
N ALA A 134 15.02 -14.26 9.04
CA ALA A 134 15.85 -14.16 10.24
C ALA A 134 16.13 -15.54 10.86
N ALA A 135 15.14 -16.44 10.91
CA ALA A 135 15.31 -17.80 11.40
C ALA A 135 16.34 -18.59 10.55
N ILE A 136 16.27 -18.48 9.22
CA ILE A 136 17.24 -19.12 8.33
C ILE A 136 18.64 -18.55 8.56
N ASN A 137 18.80 -17.23 8.60
CA ASN A 137 20.11 -16.58 8.81
C ASN A 137 20.74 -16.99 10.14
N ASN A 138 19.97 -17.03 11.23
CA ASN A 138 20.44 -17.48 12.53
C ASN A 138 20.85 -18.96 12.52
N SER A 139 20.09 -19.82 11.82
CA SER A 139 20.44 -21.24 11.67
C SER A 139 21.72 -21.48 10.86
N MET A 140 22.04 -20.59 9.91
CA MET A 140 23.28 -20.67 9.14
C MET A 140 24.48 -20.12 9.93
N ALA A 141 24.27 -19.13 10.80
CA ALA A 141 25.33 -18.56 11.64
C ALA A 141 25.74 -19.48 12.82
N GLY A 142 24.81 -20.30 13.34
CA GLY A 142 25.09 -21.25 14.43
C GLY A 142 25.82 -22.54 14.00
N ASN A 143 26.03 -22.74 12.70
CA ASN A 143 26.71 -23.92 12.13
C ASN A 143 28.14 -23.59 11.64
N GLN A 144 28.73 -22.48 12.09
CA GLN A 144 30.12 -22.07 11.86
C GLN A 144 30.87 -22.00 13.17
#